data_AF-A0A699TFK3-F1
#
_entry.id   AF-A0A699TFK3-F1
#
_cell.length_a   1.000
_cell.length_b   1.000
_cell.length_c   1.000
_cell.angle_alpha   90.00
_cell.angle_beta   90.00
_cell.angle_gamma   90.00
#
_symmetry.space_group_name_H-M   'P 1'
#
loop_
_entity.id
_entity.type
_entity.pdbx_description
1 polymer ?
#
loop_
_entity_poly.entity_id
_entity_poly.type
_entity_poly.pdbx_seq_one_letter_code
_entity_poly.pdbx_strand_id
1 'polypeptide(L)'
;TEVVTAATTQVIPAAEPVVAAVSTPISTAKPKGLKAVPAALTKKPQSESQARKNMIDYLKNTEGFKMAFFKGKTYDQIRPIFQARFDANMRFLLKSKEEIEKEEEEIIKCINETPA
;
A
#
# COMPACT_ATOMS: atom_id res chain seq x y z
N THR A 1 37.62 72.27 -28.33
CA THR A 1 37.52 70.93 -27.72
C THR A 1 36.06 70.58 -27.64
N GLU A 2 35.56 69.80 -28.59
CA GLU A 2 34.23 69.22 -28.52
C GLU A 2 34.31 67.86 -29.20
N VAL A 3 34.44 66.81 -28.40
CA VAL A 3 34.49 65.43 -28.84
C VAL A 3 33.06 64.91 -28.85
N VAL A 4 32.47 64.83 -30.04
CA VAL A 4 31.17 64.21 -30.27
C VAL A 4 31.35 62.69 -30.16
N THR A 5 30.91 62.13 -29.04
CA THR A 5 30.91 60.68 -28.78
C THR A 5 29.66 60.06 -29.39
N ALA A 6 29.82 59.32 -30.48
CA ALA A 6 28.78 58.46 -31.05
C ALA A 6 28.67 57.17 -30.23
N ALA A 7 27.52 56.91 -29.60
CA ALA A 7 27.21 55.64 -28.95
C ALA A 7 26.61 54.69 -29.99
N THR A 8 27.35 53.63 -30.33
CA THR A 8 26.90 52.56 -31.23
C THR A 8 26.02 51.58 -30.45
N THR A 9 24.78 51.38 -30.91
CA THR A 9 23.87 50.34 -30.42
C THR A 9 24.41 48.97 -30.85
N GLN A 10 24.81 48.15 -29.90
CA GLN A 10 25.19 46.76 -30.15
C GLN A 10 23.94 45.86 -30.15
N VAL A 11 23.78 45.12 -31.24
CA VAL A 11 22.72 44.11 -31.43
C VAL A 11 23.11 42.86 -30.66
N ILE A 12 22.24 42.41 -29.77
CA ILE A 12 22.37 41.14 -29.04
C ILE A 12 21.99 40.00 -29.99
N PRO A 13 22.86 39.03 -30.30
CA PRO A 13 22.42 37.85 -31.02
C PRO A 13 21.57 36.99 -30.09
N ALA A 14 20.37 36.63 -30.57
CA ALA A 14 19.49 35.69 -29.91
C ALA A 14 20.19 34.32 -29.84
N ALA A 15 20.59 33.92 -28.63
CA ALA A 15 21.06 32.57 -28.37
C ALA A 15 19.85 31.63 -28.30
N GLU A 16 19.80 30.67 -29.23
CA GLU A 16 18.85 29.56 -29.20
C GLU A 16 19.05 28.74 -27.90
N PRO A 17 17.98 28.38 -27.18
CA PRO A 17 18.10 27.45 -26.07
C PRO A 17 18.33 26.05 -26.63
N VAL A 18 19.56 25.56 -26.54
CA VAL A 18 19.86 24.12 -26.70
C VAL A 18 19.25 23.36 -25.53
N VAL A 19 18.00 22.94 -25.70
CA VAL A 19 17.35 21.95 -24.85
C VAL A 19 18.04 20.60 -25.06
N ALA A 20 19.03 20.31 -24.22
CA ALA A 20 19.58 18.97 -24.09
C ALA A 20 18.48 18.07 -23.52
N ALA A 21 17.72 17.43 -24.39
CA ALA A 21 16.74 16.41 -24.03
C ALA A 21 17.48 15.23 -23.39
N VAL A 22 17.39 15.12 -22.06
CA VAL A 22 17.77 13.91 -21.33
C VAL A 22 16.76 12.81 -21.69
N SER A 23 17.07 12.06 -22.73
CA SER A 23 16.28 10.90 -23.13
C SER A 23 16.71 9.71 -22.28
N THR A 24 16.12 9.58 -21.09
CA THR A 24 16.08 8.28 -20.41
C THR A 24 15.00 7.43 -21.08
N PRO A 25 15.32 6.23 -21.59
CA PRO A 25 14.30 5.37 -22.18
C PRO A 25 13.34 4.89 -21.08
N ILE A 26 12.07 5.27 -21.20
CA ILE A 26 10.97 4.60 -20.49
C ILE A 26 10.89 3.19 -21.06
N SER A 27 11.30 2.21 -20.28
CA SER A 27 11.15 0.79 -20.60
C SER A 27 9.67 0.48 -20.83
N THR A 28 9.34 0.14 -22.08
CA THR A 28 8.03 -0.36 -22.51
C THR A 28 7.79 -1.76 -21.96
N ALA A 29 7.36 -1.84 -20.70
CA ALA A 29 6.80 -3.06 -20.12
C ALA A 29 5.30 -2.88 -19.92
N LYS A 30 4.52 -3.56 -20.78
CA LYS A 30 3.08 -3.81 -20.68
C LYS A 30 2.67 -4.09 -19.21
N PRO A 31 1.62 -3.46 -18.65
CA PRO A 31 1.18 -3.77 -17.30
C PRO A 31 0.59 -5.19 -17.33
N LYS A 32 1.39 -6.17 -16.92
CA LYS A 32 0.89 -7.50 -16.57
C LYS A 32 0.08 -7.31 -15.29
N GLY A 33 -1.16 -7.79 -15.32
CA GLY A 33 -2.22 -7.48 -14.36
C GLY A 33 -1.76 -7.44 -12.90
N LEU A 34 -2.40 -6.55 -12.14
CA LEU A 34 -2.29 -6.46 -10.69
C LEU A 34 -2.67 -7.81 -10.05
N LYS A 35 -1.70 -8.72 -9.93
CA LYS A 35 -1.68 -9.72 -8.88
C LYS A 35 -0.76 -9.20 -7.78
N ALA A 36 -1.18 -8.12 -7.14
CA ALA A 36 -0.59 -7.68 -5.88
C ALA A 36 -1.12 -8.59 -4.76
N VAL A 37 -0.64 -9.83 -4.74
CA VAL A 37 -0.60 -10.57 -3.46
C VAL A 37 0.57 -9.95 -2.72
N PRO A 38 0.37 -9.29 -1.56
CA PRO A 38 1.50 -8.75 -0.82
C PRO A 38 2.44 -9.91 -0.51
N ALA A 39 3.69 -9.80 -0.98
CA ALA A 39 4.76 -10.78 -0.83
C ALA A 39 5.24 -10.95 0.64
N ALA A 40 4.38 -10.63 1.60
CA ALA A 40 4.65 -10.69 3.03
C ALA A 40 4.32 -12.05 3.66
N LEU A 41 3.63 -12.96 2.95
CA LEU A 41 3.12 -14.22 3.53
C LEU A 41 3.81 -15.50 3.01
N THR A 42 4.83 -15.41 2.14
CA THR A 42 5.39 -16.61 1.50
C THR A 42 6.50 -17.31 2.29
N LYS A 43 6.98 -16.73 3.39
CA LYS A 43 7.97 -17.38 4.25
C LYS A 43 7.28 -18.13 5.38
N LYS A 44 7.15 -19.45 5.22
CA LYS A 44 6.86 -20.33 6.36
C LYS A 44 7.92 -20.05 7.45
N PRO A 45 7.52 -19.90 8.72
CA PRO A 45 8.50 -19.74 9.78
C PRO A 45 9.44 -20.95 9.78
N GLN A 46 10.74 -20.71 9.63
CA GLN A 46 11.77 -21.76 9.59
C GLN A 46 11.93 -22.46 10.95
N SER A 47 11.39 -21.89 12.04
CA SER A 47 11.45 -22.44 13.38
C SER A 47 10.28 -21.98 14.23
N GLU A 48 10.00 -22.70 15.33
CA GLU A 48 8.98 -22.31 16.31
C GLU A 48 9.24 -20.93 16.93
N SER A 49 10.52 -20.56 17.11
CA SER A 49 10.90 -19.23 17.60
C SER A 49 10.47 -18.13 16.61
N GLN A 50 10.66 -18.36 15.30
CA GLN A 50 10.19 -17.43 14.28
C GLN A 50 8.66 -17.37 14.22
N ALA A 51 7.98 -18.52 14.32
CA ALA A 51 6.53 -18.57 14.37
C ALA A 51 5.99 -17.80 15.59
N ARG A 52 6.58 -18.02 16.77
CA ARG A 52 6.26 -17.31 18.01
C ARG A 52 6.39 -15.79 17.83
N LYS A 53 7.49 -15.32 17.23
CA LYS A 53 7.72 -13.89 16.99
C LYS A 53 6.64 -13.29 16.09
N ASN A 54 6.32 -13.96 14.98
CA ASN A 54 5.28 -13.49 14.05
C ASN A 54 3.90 -13.39 14.73
N MET A 55 3.55 -14.36 15.58
CA MET A 55 2.28 -14.36 16.32
C MET A 55 2.21 -13.21 17.33
N ILE A 56 3.32 -12.98 18.04
CA ILE A 56 3.45 -11.84 18.96
C ILE A 56 3.29 -10.52 18.19
N ASP A 57 3.98 -10.35 17.06
CA ASP A 57 3.92 -9.12 16.26
C ASP A 57 2.50 -8.85 15.74
N TYR A 58 1.78 -9.88 15.29
CA TYR A 58 0.37 -9.76 14.91
C TYR A 58 -0.51 -9.29 16.08
N LEU A 59 -0.34 -9.89 17.26
CA LEU A 59 -1.13 -9.58 18.45
C LEU A 59 -0.88 -8.14 18.93
N LYS A 60 0.36 -7.63 18.86
CA LYS A 60 0.64 -6.20 19.13
C LYS A 60 -0.18 -5.28 18.24
N ASN A 61 -0.27 -5.62 16.95
CA ASN A 61 -0.89 -4.75 15.95
C ASN A 61 -2.42 -4.78 16.02
N THR A 62 -3.00 -5.90 16.42
CA THR A 62 -4.46 -6.10 16.41
C THR A 62 -5.15 -5.78 17.73
N GLU A 63 -4.45 -5.90 18.85
CA GLU A 63 -5.03 -5.72 20.18
C GLU A 63 -4.24 -4.77 21.08
N GLY A 64 -3.10 -4.23 20.61
CA GLY A 64 -2.27 -3.35 21.42
C GLY A 64 -1.57 -4.09 22.57
N PHE A 65 -1.39 -5.41 22.48
CA PHE A 65 -0.68 -6.17 23.50
C PHE A 65 0.76 -5.66 23.69
N LYS A 66 1.13 -5.42 24.95
CA LYS A 66 2.49 -4.99 25.33
C LYS A 66 3.48 -6.17 25.23
N MET A 67 4.73 -5.91 24.85
CA MET A 67 5.78 -6.95 24.82
C MET A 67 6.02 -7.64 26.15
N ALA A 68 5.85 -6.92 27.25
CA ALA A 68 5.98 -7.48 28.59
C ALA A 68 5.04 -8.67 28.85
N PHE A 69 3.85 -8.70 28.23
CA PHE A 69 2.89 -9.78 28.38
C PHE A 69 3.41 -11.13 27.85
N PHE A 70 4.20 -11.08 26.78
CA PHE A 70 4.73 -12.28 26.13
C PHE A 70 6.10 -12.70 26.68
N LYS A 71 6.69 -11.92 27.61
CA LYS A 71 7.99 -12.25 28.20
C LYS A 71 7.86 -13.55 29.00
N GLY A 72 8.71 -14.53 28.68
CA GLY A 72 8.66 -15.87 29.30
C GLY A 72 7.54 -16.78 28.83
N LYS A 73 6.63 -16.34 27.95
CA LYS A 73 5.57 -17.20 27.39
C LYS A 73 6.12 -18.13 26.30
N THR A 74 5.80 -19.41 26.36
CA THR A 74 6.20 -20.38 25.32
C THR A 74 5.33 -20.27 24.07
N TYR A 75 5.73 -20.96 23.00
CA TYR A 75 4.94 -21.03 21.77
C TYR A 75 3.51 -21.57 22.04
N ASP A 76 3.39 -22.67 22.78
CA ASP A 76 2.11 -23.31 23.09
C ASP A 76 1.18 -22.44 23.94
N GLN A 77 1.72 -21.54 24.74
CA GLN A 77 0.92 -20.58 25.52
C GLN A 77 0.42 -19.41 24.67
N ILE A 78 1.18 -19.01 23.64
CA ILE A 78 0.82 -17.88 22.76
C ILE A 78 -0.13 -18.35 21.66
N ARG A 79 0.01 -19.60 21.21
CA ARG A 79 -0.81 -20.18 20.15
C ARG A 79 -2.32 -20.06 20.35
N PRO A 80 -2.91 -20.44 21.49
CA PRO A 80 -4.36 -20.33 21.68
C PRO A 80 -4.84 -18.87 21.67
N ILE A 81 -4.03 -17.93 22.17
CA ILE A 81 -4.38 -16.49 22.19
C ILE A 81 -4.44 -15.95 20.75
N PHE A 82 -3.42 -16.28 19.95
CA PHE A 82 -3.38 -15.92 18.54
C PHE A 82 -4.56 -16.53 17.77
N GLN A 83 -4.85 -17.81 17.98
CA GLN A 83 -5.93 -18.51 17.28
C GLN A 83 -7.29 -17.87 17.58
N ALA A 84 -7.60 -17.64 18.85
CA ALA A 84 -8.85 -17.01 19.26
C ALA A 84 -9.04 -15.64 18.59
N ARG A 85 -7.98 -14.82 18.52
CA ARG A 85 -8.07 -13.50 17.89
C ARG A 85 -8.13 -13.57 16.37
N PHE A 86 -7.37 -14.47 15.76
CA PHE A 86 -7.44 -14.70 14.32
C PHE A 86 -8.84 -15.14 13.89
N ASP A 87 -9.42 -16.10 14.61
CA ASP A 87 -10.76 -16.63 14.32
C ASP A 87 -11.84 -15.56 14.52
N ALA A 88 -11.74 -14.73 15.57
CA ALA A 88 -12.65 -13.61 15.79
C ALA A 88 -12.56 -12.58 14.64
N ASN A 89 -11.35 -12.24 14.19
CA ASN A 89 -11.15 -11.32 13.07
C ASN A 89 -11.71 -11.90 11.77
N MET A 90 -11.52 -13.20 11.51
CA MET A 90 -12.07 -13.87 10.33
C MET A 90 -13.59 -13.88 10.35
N ARG A 91 -14.22 -14.15 11.50
CA ARG A 91 -15.67 -14.07 11.65
C ARG A 91 -16.21 -12.67 11.38
N PHE A 92 -15.54 -11.64 11.88
CA PHE A 92 -15.92 -10.25 11.63
C PHE A 92 -15.83 -9.90 10.14
N LEU A 93 -14.71 -10.23 9.48
CA LEU A 93 -14.51 -9.97 8.06
C LEU A 93 -15.54 -10.70 7.18
N LEU A 94 -15.80 -11.97 7.46
CA LEU A 94 -16.79 -12.76 6.72
C LEU A 94 -18.19 -12.17 6.87
N LYS A 95 -18.57 -11.79 8.10
CA LYS A 95 -19.87 -11.16 8.36
C LYS A 95 -20.02 -9.84 7.61
N SER A 96 -18.98 -8.99 7.63
CA SER A 96 -19.02 -7.71 6.90
C SER A 96 -19.14 -7.89 5.39
N LYS A 97 -18.52 -8.95 4.84
CA LYS A 97 -18.62 -9.28 3.42
C LYS A 97 -20.03 -9.70 3.03
N GLU A 98 -20.65 -10.58 3.82
CA GLU A 98 -22.03 -11.03 3.62
C GLU A 98 -23.03 -9.87 3.72
N GLU A 99 -22.84 -8.96 4.66
CA GLU A 99 -23.70 -7.78 4.84
C GLU A 99 -23.63 -6.82 3.64
N ILE A 100 -22.41 -6.56 3.11
CA ILE A 100 -22.20 -5.76 1.90
C ILE A 100 -22.81 -6.43 0.66
N GLU A 101 -22.63 -7.74 0.50
CA GLU A 101 -23.20 -8.49 -0.63
C GLU A 101 -24.73 -8.46 -0.60
N LYS A 102 -25.34 -8.57 0.59
CA LYS A 102 -26.79 -8.47 0.76
C LYS A 102 -27.31 -7.07 0.45
N GLU A 103 -26.64 -6.02 0.94
CA GLU A 103 -27.00 -4.63 0.64
C GLU A 103 -26.93 -4.36 -0.87
N GLU A 104 -25.90 -4.86 -1.55
CA GLU A 104 -25.77 -4.77 -3.01
C GLU A 104 -26.92 -5.47 -3.74
N GLU A 105 -27.31 -6.68 -3.32
CA GLU A 105 -28.45 -7.40 -3.90
C GLU A 105 -29.78 -6.65 -3.69
N GLU A 106 -30.01 -6.09 -2.49
CA GLU A 106 -31.20 -5.28 -2.21
C GLU A 106 -31.24 -4.00 -3.06
N ILE A 107 -30.11 -3.33 -3.28
CA ILE A 107 -30.01 -2.15 -4.16
C ILE A 107 -30.32 -2.53 -5.61
N ILE A 108 -29.71 -3.60 -6.12
CA ILE A 108 -29.95 -4.08 -7.49
C ILE A 108 -31.43 -4.43 -7.68
N LYS A 109 -32.02 -5.12 -6.70
CA LYS A 109 -33.46 -5.44 -6.70
C LYS A 109 -34.32 -4.18 -6.74
N CYS A 110 -34.05 -3.18 -5.90
CA CYS A 110 -34.80 -1.92 -5.89
C CYS A 110 -34.74 -1.16 -7.22
N ILE A 111 -33.58 -1.19 -7.90
CA ILE A 111 -33.41 -0.56 -9.23
C ILE A 111 -34.30 -1.26 -10.27
N ASN A 112 -34.33 -2.59 -10.27
CA ASN A 112 -35.08 -3.38 -11.26
C ASN A 112 -36.61 -3.36 -11.03
N GLU A 113 -37.07 -3.09 -9.81
CA GLU A 113 -38.50 -3.01 -9.46
C GLU A 113 -39.11 -1.63 -9.67
N THR A 114 -38.32 -0.57 -9.92
CA THR A 114 -38.83 0.78 -10.24
C THR A 114 -39.17 0.84 -11.73
N PRO A 115 -40.45 0.88 -12.15
CA PRO A 115 -40.80 1.05 -13.56
C PRO A 115 -40.49 2.50 -13.97
N ALA A 116 -39.91 2.67 -15.17
CA ALA A 116 -39.67 3.98 -15.79
C ALA A 116 -40.95 4.77 -16.04
#